data_AF-A0A015KFV0-F1
#
_entry.id   AF-A0A015KFV0-F1
#
_cell.length_a   1.000
_cell.length_b   1.000
_cell.length_c   1.000
_cell.angle_alpha   90.00
_cell.angle_beta   90.00
_cell.angle_gamma   90.00
#
_symmetry.space_group_name_H-M   'P 1'
#
loop_
_entity.id
_entity.type
_entity.pdbx_description
1 polymer ?
#
loop_
_entity_poly.entity_id
_entity_poly.type
_entity_poly.pdbx_seq_one_letter_code
_entity_poly.pdbx_strand_id
1 'polypeptide(L)'
;MANVTIISNNYIKSSNETTQPQMENNIDIFLEDDNINIQQEKELFELQCNELEQQLKEIKSQIQSLKQKNKDLEKKVGIATNFNSNDDNIIFNNDIIELHDTLENYVTNLKPKIDVNINEVKKLLIKYGCQSKISYKDQNKPLIKAVLQRHVLEEILAQADFYFSRSNNINNIVVYQNMIMTSSDDDNFIHIISKKINRMMNKYRKINDIKRKKYVNSLAKDLVLNVIRIFYFNLLIQEPVIHYHWFNNNEKINKSYMKGSWDEDEIENLVVEICSFPLILKPIYPNGFKVCTPAKVFPFHIMKQNLAENLGTSVGQNIS
;
A
#
# COMPACT_ATOMS: atom_id res chain seq x y z
N MET A 1 21.92 31.98 -93.12
CA MET A 1 22.20 31.06 -91.99
C MET A 1 22.88 31.71 -90.79
N ALA A 2 23.48 32.92 -90.88
CA ALA A 2 24.16 33.55 -89.74
C ALA A 2 23.24 34.11 -88.62
N ASN A 3 22.02 34.55 -88.96
CA ASN A 3 21.15 35.22 -87.97
C ASN A 3 20.45 34.26 -86.99
N VAL A 4 20.25 33.00 -87.35
CA VAL A 4 19.55 32.04 -86.45
C VAL A 4 20.45 31.60 -85.30
N THR A 5 21.75 31.40 -85.55
CA THR A 5 22.72 30.94 -84.55
C THR A 5 23.05 32.00 -83.49
N ILE A 6 23.01 33.29 -83.85
CA ILE A 6 23.30 34.39 -82.91
C ILE A 6 22.14 34.59 -81.94
N ILE A 7 20.90 34.45 -82.43
CA ILE A 7 19.70 34.63 -81.61
C ILE A 7 19.61 33.49 -80.58
N SER A 8 19.82 32.23 -80.97
CA SER A 8 19.78 31.10 -80.04
C SER A 8 20.88 31.18 -78.97
N ASN A 9 22.10 31.59 -79.32
CA ASN A 9 23.17 31.77 -78.33
C ASN A 9 22.91 32.90 -77.34
N ASN A 10 22.31 34.01 -77.78
CA ASN A 10 21.96 35.12 -76.88
C ASN A 10 20.79 34.76 -75.95
N TYR A 11 19.80 34.00 -76.42
CA TYR A 11 18.71 33.51 -75.57
C TYR A 11 19.18 32.50 -74.51
N ILE A 12 20.08 31.58 -74.87
CA ILE A 12 20.65 30.62 -73.92
C ILE A 12 21.53 31.33 -72.88
N LYS A 13 22.34 32.30 -73.31
CA LYS A 13 23.21 33.07 -72.40
C LYS A 13 22.40 33.95 -71.45
N SER A 14 21.39 34.66 -71.95
CA SER A 14 20.47 35.47 -71.15
C SER A 14 19.67 34.63 -70.15
N SER A 15 19.18 33.46 -70.55
CA SER A 15 18.42 32.56 -69.65
C SER A 15 19.32 31.96 -68.57
N ASN A 16 20.56 31.58 -68.90
CA ASN A 16 21.52 31.06 -67.92
C ASN A 16 21.97 32.15 -66.93
N GLU A 17 22.20 33.38 -67.39
CA GLU A 17 22.60 34.52 -66.54
C GLU A 17 21.50 34.96 -65.56
N THR A 18 20.21 34.70 -65.83
CA THR A 18 19.11 35.01 -64.90
C THR A 18 18.73 33.87 -63.97
N THR A 19 18.91 32.61 -64.39
CA THR A 19 18.48 31.45 -63.60
C THR A 19 19.51 31.07 -62.51
N GLN A 20 20.79 31.29 -62.77
CA GLN A 20 21.88 30.95 -61.83
C GLN A 20 21.86 31.80 -60.54
N PRO A 21 21.73 33.14 -60.60
CA PRO A 21 21.67 33.98 -59.40
C PRO A 21 20.37 33.78 -58.59
N GLN A 22 19.27 33.40 -59.24
CA GLN A 22 18.01 33.10 -58.55
C GLN A 22 18.05 31.75 -57.82
N MET A 23 18.70 30.74 -58.40
CA MET A 23 18.91 29.46 -57.73
C MET A 23 19.89 29.59 -56.55
N GLU A 24 20.99 30.34 -56.70
CA GLU A 24 21.95 30.58 -55.61
C GLU A 24 21.29 31.34 -54.44
N ASN A 25 20.54 32.41 -54.70
CA ASN A 25 19.80 33.13 -53.65
C ASN A 25 18.75 32.26 -52.93
N ASN A 26 18.04 31.38 -53.65
CA ASN A 26 17.04 30.51 -53.03
C ASN A 26 17.69 29.42 -52.17
N ILE A 27 18.88 28.95 -52.52
CA ILE A 27 19.64 27.98 -51.72
C ILE A 27 20.16 28.66 -50.45
N ASP A 28 20.70 29.88 -50.55
CA ASP A 28 21.20 30.63 -49.40
C ASP A 28 20.09 30.95 -48.39
N ILE A 29 18.90 31.37 -48.84
CA ILE A 29 17.74 31.61 -47.97
C ILE A 29 17.31 30.30 -47.26
N PHE A 30 17.28 29.18 -47.98
CA PHE A 30 16.88 27.90 -47.41
C PHE A 30 17.89 27.38 -46.36
N LEU A 31 19.20 27.56 -46.63
CA LEU A 31 20.26 27.21 -45.68
C LEU A 31 20.25 28.11 -44.44
N GLU A 32 19.85 29.37 -44.59
CA GLU A 32 19.73 30.32 -43.48
C GLU A 32 18.52 29.97 -42.58
N ASP A 33 17.38 29.61 -43.18
CA ASP A 33 16.20 29.15 -42.44
C ASP A 33 16.45 27.83 -41.68
N ASP A 34 17.12 26.86 -42.30
CA ASP A 34 17.49 25.59 -41.63
C ASP A 34 18.46 25.82 -40.47
N ASN A 35 19.44 26.73 -40.63
CA ASN A 35 20.36 27.11 -39.56
C ASN A 35 19.63 27.77 -38.38
N ILE A 36 18.66 28.64 -38.66
CA ILE A 36 17.85 29.28 -37.61
C ILE A 36 17.03 28.23 -36.86
N ASN A 37 16.41 27.29 -37.57
CA ASN A 37 15.61 26.23 -36.96
C ASN A 37 16.47 25.28 -36.10
N ILE A 38 17.64 24.87 -36.59
CA ILE A 38 18.60 24.05 -35.83
C ILE A 38 19.06 24.77 -34.56
N GLN A 39 19.32 26.08 -34.64
CA GLN A 39 19.73 26.87 -33.49
C GLN A 39 18.62 26.98 -32.44
N GLN A 40 17.37 27.12 -32.85
CA GLN A 40 16.21 27.12 -31.95
C GLN A 40 15.98 25.77 -31.27
N GLU A 41 16.07 24.66 -32.02
CA GLU A 41 15.96 23.31 -31.44
C GLU A 41 17.08 23.03 -30.45
N LYS A 42 18.31 23.49 -30.73
CA LYS A 42 19.45 23.37 -29.83
C LYS A 42 19.20 24.11 -28.51
N GLU A 43 18.73 25.36 -28.57
CA GLU A 43 18.41 26.14 -27.37
C GLU A 43 17.28 25.48 -26.55
N LEU A 44 16.27 24.94 -27.22
CA LEU A 44 15.18 24.22 -26.56
C LEU A 44 15.69 22.94 -25.86
N PHE A 45 16.57 22.19 -26.51
CA PHE A 45 17.16 20.98 -25.93
C PHE A 45 18.06 21.30 -24.73
N GLU A 46 18.83 22.39 -24.81
CA GLU A 46 19.70 22.85 -23.72
C GLU A 46 18.88 23.27 -22.49
N LEU A 47 17.74 23.96 -22.69
CA LEU A 47 16.79 24.25 -21.62
C LEU A 47 16.23 22.99 -20.95
N GLN A 48 15.86 21.97 -21.74
CA GLN A 48 15.35 20.71 -21.19
C GLN A 48 16.40 19.94 -20.40
N CYS A 49 17.65 19.92 -20.87
CA CYS A 49 18.76 19.31 -20.14
C CYS A 49 18.99 19.99 -18.79
N ASN A 50 18.99 21.32 -18.76
CA ASN A 50 19.16 22.10 -17.53
C ASN A 50 18.04 21.81 -16.50
N GLU A 51 16.79 21.73 -16.95
CA GLU A 51 15.65 21.40 -16.09
C GLU A 51 15.78 19.97 -15.51
N LEU A 52 16.16 18.99 -16.34
CA LEU A 52 16.37 17.60 -15.89
C LEU A 52 17.53 17.49 -14.89
N GLU A 53 18.61 18.24 -15.09
CA GLU A 53 19.73 18.28 -14.14
C GLU A 53 19.31 18.88 -12.80
N GLN A 54 18.49 19.92 -12.80
CA GLN A 54 17.95 20.53 -11.58
C GLN A 54 17.06 19.55 -10.82
N GLN A 55 16.18 18.83 -11.52
CA GLN A 55 15.32 17.79 -10.93
C GLN A 55 16.15 16.63 -10.35
N LEU A 56 17.20 16.18 -11.05
CA LEU A 56 18.11 15.16 -10.53
C LEU A 56 18.84 15.60 -9.26
N LYS A 57 19.25 16.86 -9.19
CA LYS A 57 19.90 17.43 -8.01
C LYS A 57 18.95 17.47 -6.82
N GLU A 58 17.69 17.83 -7.05
CA GLU A 58 16.67 17.86 -6.00
C GLU A 58 16.34 16.46 -5.47
N ILE A 59 16.11 15.48 -6.36
CA ILE A 59 15.84 14.09 -5.99
C ILE A 59 17.01 13.51 -5.18
N LYS A 60 18.26 13.78 -5.58
CA LYS A 60 19.44 13.34 -4.82
C LYS A 60 19.46 13.91 -3.40
N SER A 61 19.14 15.20 -3.23
CA SER A 61 19.04 15.85 -1.93
C SER A 61 17.97 15.21 -1.04
N GLN A 62 16.79 14.93 -1.62
CA GLN A 62 15.69 14.26 -0.91
C GLN A 62 16.09 12.85 -0.45
N ILE A 63 16.75 12.06 -1.32
CA ILE A 63 17.26 10.73 -0.96
C ILE A 63 18.27 10.82 0.18
N GLN A 64 19.18 11.80 0.18
CA GLN A 64 20.15 11.97 1.24
C GLN A 64 19.48 12.32 2.58
N SER A 65 18.48 13.20 2.57
CA SER A 65 17.68 13.53 3.74
C SER A 65 16.94 12.31 4.31
N LEU A 66 16.31 11.51 3.43
CA LEU A 66 15.63 10.28 3.84
C LEU A 66 16.61 9.25 4.42
N LYS A 67 17.79 9.07 3.81
CA LYS A 67 18.83 8.19 4.36
C LYS A 67 19.28 8.63 5.74
N GLN A 68 19.43 9.93 5.97
CA GLN A 68 19.80 10.45 7.29
C GLN A 68 18.70 10.20 8.33
N LYS A 69 17.43 10.46 7.97
CA LYS A 69 16.29 10.15 8.84
C LYS A 69 16.19 8.67 9.16
N ASN A 70 16.45 7.78 8.20
CA ASN A 70 16.48 6.34 8.44
C ASN A 70 17.59 5.95 9.42
N LYS A 71 18.80 6.51 9.28
CA LYS A 71 19.87 6.29 10.27
C LYS A 71 19.49 6.76 11.67
N ASP A 72 18.80 7.89 11.78
CA ASP A 72 18.34 8.41 13.07
C ASP A 72 17.23 7.54 13.68
N LEU A 73 16.33 7.00 12.85
CA LEU A 73 15.31 6.02 13.26
C LEU A 73 15.95 4.70 13.68
N GLU A 74 16.92 4.18 12.93
CA GLU A 74 17.70 2.99 13.27
C GLU A 74 18.43 3.17 14.60
N LYS A 75 19.02 4.35 14.85
CA LYS A 75 19.66 4.67 16.13
C LYS A 75 18.66 4.74 17.28
N LYS A 76 17.47 5.31 17.06
CA LYS A 76 16.38 5.35 18.05
C LYS A 76 15.81 3.96 18.37
N VAL A 77 15.69 3.10 17.36
CA VAL A 77 15.33 1.69 17.52
C VAL A 77 16.44 0.94 18.28
N GLY A 78 17.71 1.18 17.94
CA GLY A 78 18.88 0.62 18.60
C GLY A 78 18.95 0.89 20.11
N ILE A 79 18.49 2.07 20.55
CA ILE A 79 18.42 2.42 21.98
C ILE A 79 17.28 1.67 22.70
N ALA A 80 16.19 1.34 22.01
CA ALA A 80 15.07 0.55 22.56
C ALA A 80 15.32 -0.97 22.52
N THR A 81 16.23 -1.45 21.67
CA THR A 81 16.55 -2.88 21.52
C THR A 81 17.71 -3.38 22.38
N ASN A 82 18.27 -2.55 23.27
CA ASN A 82 19.26 -2.99 24.24
C ASN A 82 18.64 -3.81 25.39
N PHE A 83 17.86 -4.84 25.06
CA PHE A 83 17.71 -6.04 25.88
C PHE A 83 17.42 -7.26 24.97
N ASN A 84 18.47 -8.07 24.87
CA ASN A 84 18.55 -9.48 24.50
C ASN A 84 18.91 -9.84 23.05
N SER A 85 20.14 -10.37 22.94
CA SER A 85 20.64 -11.27 21.93
C SER A 85 19.59 -12.32 21.53
N ASN A 86 19.28 -12.38 20.24
CA ASN A 86 18.88 -13.56 19.46
C ASN A 86 18.52 -13.06 18.06
N ASP A 87 19.37 -13.35 17.08
CA ASP A 87 19.18 -12.94 15.67
C ASP A 87 17.83 -13.43 15.10
N ASP A 88 17.28 -14.54 15.63
CA ASP A 88 15.96 -15.08 15.27
C ASP A 88 14.78 -14.13 15.59
N ASN A 89 14.87 -13.36 16.68
CA ASN A 89 13.83 -12.36 16.99
C ASN A 89 13.86 -11.21 15.97
N ILE A 90 15.04 -10.88 15.44
CA ILE A 90 15.20 -9.81 14.45
C ILE A 90 14.57 -10.27 13.13
N ILE A 91 14.83 -11.51 12.70
CA ILE A 91 14.24 -12.09 11.48
C ILE A 91 12.71 -12.18 11.60
N PHE A 92 12.20 -12.72 12.72
CA PHE A 92 10.77 -12.82 12.95
C PHE A 92 10.08 -11.44 12.93
N ASN A 93 10.68 -10.44 13.57
CA ASN A 93 10.12 -9.09 13.55
C ASN A 93 10.12 -8.47 12.15
N ASN A 94 11.17 -8.71 11.34
CA ASN A 94 11.23 -8.24 9.96
C ASN A 94 10.15 -8.89 9.09
N ASP A 95 9.91 -10.20 9.26
CA ASP A 95 8.82 -10.92 8.58
C ASP A 95 7.45 -10.28 8.91
N ILE A 96 7.21 -9.92 10.17
CA ILE A 96 5.97 -9.24 10.57
C ILE A 96 5.84 -7.84 9.94
N ILE A 97 6.95 -7.09 9.86
CA ILE A 97 6.97 -5.76 9.23
C ILE A 97 6.66 -5.89 7.73
N GLU A 98 7.29 -6.82 7.02
CA GLU A 98 7.04 -7.07 5.59
C GLU A 98 5.58 -7.51 5.34
N LEU A 99 5.04 -8.35 6.23
CA LEU A 99 3.64 -8.74 6.16
C LEU A 99 2.72 -7.51 6.33
N HIS A 100 3.01 -6.63 7.29
CA HIS A 100 2.25 -5.41 7.47
C HIS A 100 2.25 -4.53 6.23
N ASP A 101 3.42 -4.30 5.63
CA ASP A 101 3.56 -3.46 4.45
C ASP A 101 2.84 -4.07 3.24
N THR A 102 3.00 -5.38 3.04
CA THR A 102 2.32 -6.11 1.97
C THR A 102 0.80 -6.05 2.13
N LEU A 103 0.28 -6.28 3.34
CA LEU A 103 -1.14 -6.20 3.64
C LEU A 103 -1.68 -4.78 3.42
N GLU A 104 -0.94 -3.77 3.87
CA GLU A 104 -1.26 -2.35 3.71
C GLU A 104 -1.33 -1.93 2.23
N ASN A 105 -0.37 -2.37 1.42
CA ASN A 105 -0.34 -2.13 -0.01
C ASN A 105 -1.45 -2.90 -0.74
N TYR A 106 -1.72 -4.14 -0.33
CA TYR A 106 -2.75 -5.00 -0.92
C TYR A 106 -4.17 -4.43 -0.74
N VAL A 107 -4.52 -3.95 0.47
CA VAL A 107 -5.82 -3.31 0.69
C VAL A 107 -5.91 -1.93 0.02
N THR A 108 -4.75 -1.35 -0.32
CA THR A 108 -4.56 -0.03 -0.95
C THR A 108 -4.92 1.14 -0.04
N ASN A 109 -4.56 2.36 -0.48
CA ASN A 109 -5.01 3.60 0.16
C ASN A 109 -6.43 4.05 -0.27
N LEU A 110 -7.15 3.25 -1.05
CA LEU A 110 -8.50 3.56 -1.56
C LEU A 110 -8.59 4.91 -2.32
N LYS A 111 -7.45 5.36 -2.86
CA LYS A 111 -7.27 6.54 -3.70
C LYS A 111 -5.91 6.49 -4.43
N PRO A 112 -5.71 7.28 -5.50
CA PRO A 112 -6.74 7.75 -6.44
C PRO A 112 -7.26 6.59 -7.33
N LYS A 113 -8.31 6.81 -8.13
CA LYS A 113 -8.84 5.82 -9.12
C LYS A 113 -9.26 4.45 -8.52
N ILE A 114 -9.80 4.47 -7.31
CA ILE A 114 -10.38 3.29 -6.65
C ILE A 114 -11.78 3.66 -6.20
N ASP A 115 -12.77 2.89 -6.66
CA ASP A 115 -14.16 3.04 -6.22
C ASP A 115 -14.42 2.05 -5.08
N VAL A 116 -14.91 2.55 -3.95
CA VAL A 116 -15.25 1.72 -2.80
C VAL A 116 -16.74 1.38 -2.84
N ASN A 117 -17.05 0.09 -2.69
CA ASN A 117 -18.42 -0.37 -2.56
C ASN A 117 -18.90 -0.23 -1.11
N ILE A 118 -19.45 0.94 -0.79
CA ILE A 118 -19.89 1.30 0.57
C ILE A 118 -20.91 0.31 1.14
N ASN A 119 -21.79 -0.25 0.32
CA ASN A 119 -22.80 -1.20 0.78
C ASN A 119 -22.18 -2.52 1.25
N GLU A 120 -21.19 -3.04 0.52
CA GLU A 120 -20.47 -4.25 0.95
C GLU A 120 -19.57 -3.97 2.17
N VAL A 121 -18.95 -2.80 2.24
CA VAL A 121 -18.15 -2.41 3.42
C VAL A 121 -19.04 -2.26 4.67
N LYS A 122 -20.26 -1.72 4.55
CA LYS A 122 -21.21 -1.66 5.66
C LYS A 122 -21.54 -3.03 6.24
N LYS A 123 -21.66 -4.06 5.39
CA LYS A 123 -21.84 -5.45 5.87
C LYS A 123 -20.65 -5.93 6.69
N LEU A 124 -19.42 -5.59 6.29
CA LEU A 124 -18.22 -5.89 7.09
C LEU A 124 -18.19 -5.12 8.41
N LEU A 125 -18.55 -3.83 8.41
CA LEU A 125 -18.64 -3.05 9.65
C LEU A 125 -19.60 -3.71 10.64
N ILE A 126 -20.77 -4.16 10.17
CA ILE A 126 -21.74 -4.91 10.99
C ILE A 126 -21.13 -6.23 11.49
N LYS A 127 -20.45 -7.00 10.62
CA LYS A 127 -19.77 -8.26 11.01
C LYS A 127 -18.82 -8.05 12.18
N TYR A 128 -18.08 -6.95 12.21
CA TYR A 128 -17.10 -6.64 13.25
C TYR A 128 -17.66 -5.79 14.41
N GLY A 129 -18.95 -5.46 14.40
CA GLY A 129 -19.57 -4.65 15.44
C GLY A 129 -19.16 -3.17 15.43
N CYS A 130 -18.60 -2.66 14.33
CA CYS A 130 -18.19 -1.26 14.23
C CYS A 130 -19.39 -0.32 14.32
N GLN A 131 -19.24 0.79 15.02
CA GLN A 131 -20.28 1.78 15.32
C GLN A 131 -20.28 2.96 14.35
N SER A 132 -19.11 3.24 13.76
CA SER A 132 -18.89 4.35 12.84
C SER A 132 -19.78 4.23 11.60
N LYS A 133 -20.47 5.32 11.27
CA LYS A 133 -21.31 5.40 10.07
C LYS A 133 -20.47 5.83 8.88
N ILE A 134 -20.65 5.16 7.74
CA ILE A 134 -20.01 5.52 6.47
C ILE A 134 -21.05 5.77 5.37
N SER A 135 -20.72 6.63 4.42
CA SER A 135 -21.51 6.96 3.24
C SER A 135 -20.61 7.15 2.01
N TYR A 136 -21.20 7.34 0.83
CA TYR A 136 -20.41 7.65 -0.37
C TYR A 136 -19.70 9.00 -0.29
N LYS A 137 -20.29 9.98 0.43
CA LYS A 137 -19.73 11.33 0.62
C LYS A 137 -18.68 11.36 1.74
N ASP A 138 -18.94 10.64 2.82
CA ASP A 138 -18.03 10.48 3.95
C ASP A 138 -17.73 9.00 4.18
N GLN A 139 -16.66 8.53 3.56
CA GLN A 139 -16.34 7.11 3.53
C GLN A 139 -15.60 6.64 4.78
N ASN A 140 -15.01 7.54 5.57
CA ASN A 140 -14.03 7.16 6.61
C ASN A 140 -13.01 6.12 6.08
N LYS A 141 -12.25 6.48 5.04
CA LYS A 141 -11.29 5.58 4.38
C LYS A 141 -10.29 4.91 5.34
N PRO A 142 -9.78 5.58 6.39
CA PRO A 142 -8.94 4.94 7.39
C PRO A 142 -9.60 3.72 8.06
N LEU A 143 -10.87 3.87 8.49
CA LEU A 143 -11.64 2.76 9.05
C LEU A 143 -11.88 1.65 8.02
N ILE A 144 -12.28 2.01 6.79
CA ILE A 144 -12.48 1.02 5.72
C ILE A 144 -11.20 0.22 5.48
N LYS A 145 -10.05 0.89 5.44
CA LYS A 145 -8.75 0.23 5.28
C LYS A 145 -8.50 -0.75 6.42
N ALA A 146 -8.70 -0.34 7.68
CA ALA A 146 -8.52 -1.19 8.85
C ALA A 146 -9.41 -2.45 8.81
N VAL A 147 -10.67 -2.29 8.42
CA VAL A 147 -11.65 -3.40 8.30
C VAL A 147 -11.28 -4.35 7.19
N LEU A 148 -10.81 -3.84 6.05
CA LEU A 148 -10.34 -4.67 4.94
C LEU A 148 -9.06 -5.44 5.31
N GLN A 149 -8.14 -4.83 6.09
CA GLN A 149 -6.94 -5.51 6.59
C GLN A 149 -7.29 -6.71 7.47
N ARG A 150 -8.17 -6.50 8.47
CA ARG A 150 -8.73 -7.58 9.30
C ARG A 150 -9.32 -8.69 8.43
N HIS A 151 -10.21 -8.31 7.51
CA HIS A 151 -10.97 -9.28 6.73
C HIS A 151 -10.09 -10.13 5.81
N VAL A 152 -9.07 -9.53 5.19
CA VAL A 152 -8.12 -10.28 4.34
C VAL A 152 -7.32 -11.29 5.17
N LEU A 153 -6.80 -10.88 6.34
CA LEU A 153 -6.06 -11.79 7.21
C LEU A 153 -6.93 -12.95 7.69
N GLU A 154 -8.13 -12.65 8.21
CA GLU A 154 -9.06 -13.70 8.66
C GLU A 154 -9.45 -14.65 7.54
N GLU A 155 -9.67 -14.16 6.32
CA GLU A 155 -10.00 -15.04 5.19
C GLU A 155 -8.82 -15.97 4.86
N ILE A 156 -7.58 -15.46 4.80
CA ILE A 156 -6.40 -16.30 4.53
C ILE A 156 -6.23 -17.35 5.62
N LEU A 157 -6.34 -16.96 6.89
CA LEU A 157 -6.25 -17.86 8.03
C LEU A 157 -7.34 -18.94 7.97
N ALA A 158 -8.59 -18.57 7.68
CA ALA A 158 -9.68 -19.53 7.56
C ALA A 158 -9.51 -20.50 6.37
N GLN A 159 -8.96 -20.03 5.24
CA GLN A 159 -8.62 -20.91 4.11
C GLN A 159 -7.50 -21.88 4.46
N ALA A 160 -6.50 -21.41 5.21
CA ALA A 160 -5.44 -22.25 5.73
C ALA A 160 -5.97 -23.29 6.72
N ASP A 161 -6.84 -22.89 7.65
CA ASP A 161 -7.43 -23.79 8.65
C ASP A 161 -8.19 -24.91 7.95
N PHE A 162 -9.01 -24.56 6.96
CA PHE A 162 -9.76 -25.53 6.16
C PHE A 162 -8.84 -26.53 5.42
N TYR A 163 -7.72 -26.06 4.88
CA TYR A 163 -6.77 -26.90 4.17
C TYR A 163 -5.99 -27.82 5.10
N PHE A 164 -5.37 -27.26 6.15
CA PHE A 164 -4.53 -28.01 7.08
C PHE A 164 -5.34 -28.95 7.98
N SER A 165 -6.57 -28.59 8.34
CA SER A 165 -7.47 -29.49 9.10
C SER A 165 -7.87 -30.74 8.29
N ARG A 166 -7.81 -30.67 6.96
CA ARG A 166 -8.18 -31.78 6.07
C ARG A 166 -6.98 -32.67 5.71
N SER A 167 -5.75 -32.18 5.88
CA SER A 167 -4.53 -32.98 5.81
C SER A 167 -4.27 -33.68 7.15
N ASN A 168 -4.94 -34.81 7.38
CA ASN A 168 -4.77 -35.62 8.59
C ASN A 168 -3.27 -35.97 8.83
N ASN A 169 -2.67 -35.42 9.88
CA ASN A 169 -1.44 -35.92 10.52
C ASN A 169 -0.22 -36.14 9.58
N ILE A 170 0.10 -35.18 8.72
CA ILE A 170 1.42 -35.13 8.05
C ILE A 170 2.26 -34.09 8.77
N ASN A 171 3.52 -34.41 9.09
CA ASN A 171 4.49 -33.47 9.66
C ASN A 171 4.38 -32.10 8.97
N ASN A 172 4.01 -31.05 9.72
CA ASN A 172 3.78 -29.69 9.20
C ASN A 172 4.90 -29.21 8.26
N ILE A 173 6.15 -29.58 8.54
CA ILE A 173 7.33 -29.29 7.71
C ILE A 173 7.22 -29.89 6.30
N VAL A 174 6.78 -31.14 6.17
CA VAL A 174 6.59 -31.81 4.87
C VAL A 174 5.41 -31.19 4.12
N VAL A 175 4.36 -30.79 4.82
CA VAL A 175 3.22 -30.08 4.21
C VAL A 175 3.65 -28.71 3.68
N TYR A 176 4.46 -27.96 4.43
CA TYR A 176 5.00 -26.67 3.99
C TYR A 176 5.93 -26.81 2.79
N GLN A 177 6.83 -27.80 2.80
CA GLN A 177 7.70 -28.08 1.67
C GLN A 177 6.89 -28.48 0.43
N ASN A 178 5.89 -29.35 0.57
CA ASN A 178 5.01 -29.72 -0.56
C ASN A 178 4.22 -28.52 -1.07
N MET A 179 3.75 -27.64 -0.19
CA MET A 179 3.04 -26.40 -0.54
C MET A 179 3.90 -25.42 -1.36
N ILE A 180 5.20 -25.32 -1.07
CA ILE A 180 6.14 -24.49 -1.83
C ILE A 180 6.58 -25.19 -3.14
N MET A 181 6.62 -26.53 -3.16
CA MET A 181 7.24 -27.34 -4.21
C MET A 181 6.30 -27.86 -5.32
N THR A 182 4.96 -27.67 -5.24
CA THR A 182 4.08 -28.14 -6.33
C THR A 182 4.34 -27.38 -7.63
N SER A 183 4.76 -28.13 -8.66
CA SER A 183 5.35 -27.70 -9.93
C SER A 183 4.35 -27.30 -11.04
N SER A 184 3.07 -27.07 -10.70
CA SER A 184 2.11 -26.42 -11.61
C SER A 184 1.45 -25.22 -10.92
N ASP A 185 1.72 -24.02 -11.44
CA ASP A 185 1.28 -22.74 -10.84
C ASP A 185 -0.25 -22.63 -10.69
N ASP A 186 -1.04 -23.37 -11.48
CA ASP A 186 -2.50 -23.20 -11.53
C ASP A 186 -3.32 -23.98 -10.49
N ASP A 187 -2.77 -25.07 -9.92
CA ASP A 187 -3.43 -25.89 -8.87
C ASP A 187 -2.73 -25.79 -7.51
N ASN A 188 -1.67 -24.98 -7.40
CA ASN A 188 -1.02 -24.73 -6.12
C ASN A 188 -2.00 -24.06 -5.14
N PHE A 189 -2.11 -24.63 -3.94
CA PHE A 189 -2.89 -24.10 -2.83
C PHE A 189 -2.72 -22.58 -2.62
N ILE A 190 -1.48 -22.08 -2.65
CA ILE A 190 -1.17 -20.64 -2.57
C ILE A 190 -1.90 -19.85 -3.66
N HIS A 191 -1.84 -20.34 -4.90
CA HIS A 191 -2.45 -19.66 -6.05
C HIS A 191 -3.97 -19.69 -5.99
N ILE A 192 -4.56 -20.82 -5.57
CA ILE A 192 -6.00 -20.97 -5.38
C ILE A 192 -6.51 -19.94 -4.36
N ILE A 193 -5.86 -19.84 -3.19
CA ILE A 193 -6.22 -18.83 -2.18
C ILE A 193 -5.99 -17.43 -2.73
N SER A 194 -4.87 -17.17 -3.39
CA SER A 194 -4.56 -15.86 -3.98
C SER A 194 -5.64 -15.37 -4.95
N LYS A 195 -6.12 -16.26 -5.84
CA LYS A 195 -7.26 -15.99 -6.73
C LYS A 195 -8.54 -15.74 -5.92
N LYS A 196 -8.80 -16.51 -4.86
CA LYS A 196 -9.98 -16.36 -4.00
C LYS A 196 -9.98 -15.02 -3.26
N ILE A 197 -8.89 -14.62 -2.61
CA ILE A 197 -8.81 -13.34 -1.90
C ILE A 197 -8.91 -12.14 -2.86
N ASN A 198 -8.34 -12.23 -4.06
CA ASN A 198 -8.51 -11.21 -5.09
C ASN A 198 -9.98 -11.05 -5.52
N ARG A 199 -10.69 -12.17 -5.73
CA ARG A 199 -12.13 -12.14 -6.04
C ARG A 199 -12.95 -11.57 -4.88
N MET A 200 -12.61 -11.95 -3.64
CA MET A 200 -13.23 -11.40 -2.44
C MET A 200 -13.04 -9.88 -2.35
N MET A 201 -11.81 -9.38 -2.52
CA MET A 201 -11.51 -7.95 -2.43
C MET A 201 -12.20 -7.11 -3.49
N ASN A 202 -12.49 -7.68 -4.66
CA ASN A 202 -13.25 -7.00 -5.72
C ASN A 202 -14.70 -6.70 -5.33
N LYS A 203 -15.25 -7.35 -4.29
CA LYS A 203 -16.58 -7.01 -3.75
C LYS A 203 -16.58 -5.64 -3.07
N TYR A 204 -15.48 -5.31 -2.40
CA TYR A 204 -15.35 -4.11 -1.56
C TYR A 204 -14.74 -2.93 -2.30
N ARG A 205 -13.88 -3.18 -3.30
CA ARG A 205 -13.23 -2.13 -4.08
C ARG A 205 -13.07 -2.48 -5.55
N LYS A 206 -13.19 -1.49 -6.43
CA LYS A 206 -12.85 -1.56 -7.85
C LYS A 206 -11.62 -0.69 -8.11
N ILE A 207 -10.52 -1.32 -8.55
CA ILE A 207 -9.34 -0.59 -9.04
C ILE A 207 -9.52 -0.33 -10.52
N ASN A 208 -9.68 0.94 -10.90
CA ASN A 208 -9.92 1.33 -12.29
C ASN A 208 -8.63 1.40 -13.13
N ASP A 209 -7.49 1.60 -12.47
CA ASP A 209 -6.19 1.56 -13.13
C ASP A 209 -5.71 0.13 -13.35
N ILE A 210 -5.55 -0.29 -14.62
CA ILE A 210 -5.20 -1.68 -14.99
C ILE A 210 -3.81 -2.07 -14.49
N LYS A 211 -2.81 -1.17 -14.57
CA LYS A 211 -1.43 -1.45 -14.13
C LYS A 211 -1.41 -1.64 -12.61
N ARG A 212 -2.06 -0.73 -11.88
CA ARG A 212 -2.22 -0.83 -10.43
C ARG A 212 -3.00 -2.08 -10.03
N LYS A 213 -4.05 -2.43 -10.75
CA LYS A 213 -4.84 -3.65 -10.48
C LYS A 213 -3.98 -4.91 -10.63
N LYS A 214 -3.17 -4.99 -11.70
CA LYS A 214 -2.23 -6.10 -11.90
C LYS A 214 -1.22 -6.20 -10.75
N TYR A 215 -0.58 -5.10 -10.39
CA TYR A 215 0.35 -5.04 -9.25
C TYR A 215 -0.31 -5.44 -7.92
N VAL A 216 -1.44 -4.84 -7.58
CA VAL A 216 -2.14 -5.16 -6.32
C VAL A 216 -2.58 -6.63 -6.29
N ASN A 217 -3.05 -7.18 -7.42
CA ASN A 217 -3.43 -8.57 -7.49
C ASN A 217 -2.24 -9.53 -7.38
N SER A 218 -1.04 -9.14 -7.84
CA SER A 218 0.16 -9.99 -7.73
C SER A 218 0.65 -10.09 -6.28
N LEU A 219 0.45 -9.04 -5.46
CA LEU A 219 0.76 -9.08 -4.02
C LEU A 219 -0.01 -10.16 -3.24
N ALA A 220 -1.11 -10.68 -3.79
CA ALA A 220 -1.89 -11.73 -3.15
C ALA A 220 -1.07 -13.00 -2.87
N LYS A 221 -0.16 -13.37 -3.79
CA LYS A 221 0.67 -14.58 -3.66
C LYS A 221 1.59 -14.47 -2.45
N ASP A 222 2.32 -13.35 -2.37
CA ASP A 222 3.26 -13.07 -1.29
C ASP A 222 2.53 -12.89 0.04
N LEU A 223 1.37 -12.23 0.03
CA LEU A 223 0.55 -12.06 1.22
C LEU A 223 0.09 -13.41 1.80
N VAL A 224 -0.46 -14.29 0.96
CA VAL A 224 -0.90 -15.62 1.40
C VAL A 224 0.29 -16.44 1.93
N LEU A 225 1.41 -16.42 1.21
CA LEU A 225 2.62 -17.12 1.61
C LEU A 225 3.13 -16.64 2.97
N ASN A 226 3.26 -15.32 3.15
CA ASN A 226 3.79 -14.73 4.38
C ASN A 226 2.84 -14.96 5.57
N VAL A 227 1.52 -14.82 5.39
CA VAL A 227 0.55 -15.14 6.45
C VAL A 227 0.69 -16.59 6.88
N ILE A 228 0.77 -17.54 5.94
CA ILE A 228 0.87 -18.95 6.30
C ILE A 228 2.22 -19.25 6.96
N ARG A 229 3.32 -18.78 6.36
CA ARG A 229 4.67 -18.90 6.94
C ARG A 229 4.71 -18.42 8.38
N ILE A 230 4.17 -17.23 8.63
CA ILE A 230 4.20 -16.61 9.95
C ILE A 230 3.29 -17.39 10.91
N PHE A 231 1.98 -17.45 10.62
CA PHE A 231 0.98 -17.87 11.58
C PHE A 231 0.90 -19.39 11.79
N TYR A 232 1.29 -20.20 10.81
CA TYR A 232 1.25 -21.67 10.92
C TYR A 232 2.61 -22.31 11.20
N PHE A 233 3.70 -21.62 10.93
CA PHE A 233 5.05 -22.18 11.09
C PHE A 233 5.86 -21.36 12.08
N ASN A 234 6.16 -20.10 11.77
CA ASN A 234 7.08 -19.30 12.58
C ASN A 234 6.61 -19.12 14.02
N LEU A 235 5.31 -18.94 14.28
CA LEU A 235 4.80 -18.81 15.65
C LEU A 235 5.00 -20.09 16.48
N LEU A 236 4.88 -21.26 15.86
CA LEU A 236 4.88 -22.57 16.53
C LEU A 236 6.28 -23.09 16.85
N ILE A 237 7.30 -22.70 16.07
CA ILE A 237 8.68 -23.18 16.23
C ILE A 237 9.49 -22.38 17.25
N GLN A 238 8.92 -21.32 17.81
CA GLN A 238 9.57 -20.45 18.78
C GLN A 238 9.50 -21.06 20.18
N GLU A 239 10.56 -20.90 20.97
CA GLU A 239 10.61 -21.38 22.35
C GLU A 239 10.68 -20.21 23.35
N PRO A 240 9.67 -20.01 24.22
CA PRO A 240 8.32 -20.57 24.18
C PRO A 240 7.46 -20.15 22.97
N VAL A 241 6.43 -20.94 22.68
CA VAL A 241 5.49 -20.75 21.56
C VAL A 241 4.86 -19.37 21.61
N ILE A 242 4.86 -18.68 20.46
CA ILE A 242 4.26 -17.35 20.33
C ILE A 242 2.78 -17.51 20.01
N HIS A 243 1.96 -16.69 20.64
CA HIS A 243 0.52 -16.65 20.44
C HIS A 243 0.12 -15.32 19.79
N TYR A 244 -1.03 -15.31 19.13
CA TYR A 244 -1.64 -14.07 18.67
C TYR A 244 -3.05 -13.89 19.23
N HIS A 245 -3.45 -12.63 19.43
CA HIS A 245 -4.73 -12.27 20.05
C HIS A 245 -5.38 -11.10 19.31
N TRP A 246 -6.67 -11.26 19.01
CA TRP A 246 -7.48 -10.22 18.40
C TRP A 246 -8.33 -9.52 19.46
N PHE A 247 -8.29 -8.19 19.47
CA PHE A 247 -9.18 -7.39 20.31
C PHE A 247 -10.53 -7.19 19.65
N ASN A 248 -11.59 -7.22 20.45
CA ASN A 248 -12.97 -7.02 20.03
C ASN A 248 -13.37 -5.54 20.06
N ASN A 249 -14.48 -5.23 19.40
CA ASN A 249 -15.12 -3.92 19.52
C ASN A 249 -15.45 -3.61 20.99
N ASN A 250 -15.34 -2.34 21.39
CA ASN A 250 -15.58 -1.83 22.74
C ASN A 250 -14.54 -2.18 23.81
N GLU A 251 -13.48 -2.93 23.49
CA GLU A 251 -12.38 -3.12 24.44
C GLU A 251 -11.62 -1.81 24.68
N LYS A 252 -11.16 -1.58 25.91
CA LYS A 252 -10.41 -0.36 26.24
C LYS A 252 -9.05 -0.35 25.54
N ILE A 253 -8.64 0.82 25.05
CA ILE A 253 -7.31 0.97 24.47
C ILE A 253 -6.24 0.82 25.56
N ASN A 254 -5.22 0.02 25.28
CA ASN A 254 -4.06 -0.14 26.16
C ASN A 254 -2.75 0.12 25.39
N LYS A 255 -2.06 1.23 25.71
CA LYS A 255 -0.82 1.65 25.03
C LYS A 255 0.32 0.64 25.15
N SER A 256 0.31 -0.24 26.15
CA SER A 256 1.39 -1.21 26.36
C SER A 256 1.42 -2.31 25.31
N TYR A 257 0.30 -2.61 24.65
CA TYR A 257 0.21 -3.69 23.66
C TYR A 257 -0.69 -3.38 22.46
N MET A 258 -1.20 -2.15 22.34
CA MET A 258 -1.93 -1.67 21.17
C MET A 258 -1.24 -0.45 20.56
N LYS A 259 -1.32 -0.34 19.22
CA LYS A 259 -0.91 0.81 18.42
C LYS A 259 -2.05 1.27 17.52
N GLY A 260 -2.16 2.57 17.33
CA GLY A 260 -3.13 3.21 16.45
C GLY A 260 -2.95 4.72 16.46
N SER A 261 -3.91 5.43 15.90
CA SER A 261 -3.87 6.89 15.78
C SER A 261 -4.83 7.51 16.78
N TRP A 262 -4.31 8.02 17.89
CA TRP A 262 -5.07 8.72 18.92
C TRP A 262 -4.23 9.81 19.57
N ASP A 263 -4.90 10.80 20.15
CA ASP A 263 -4.28 11.71 21.10
C ASP A 263 -4.03 10.96 22.42
N GLU A 264 -2.86 11.18 23.00
CA GLU A 264 -2.47 10.54 24.25
C GLU A 264 -3.32 10.97 25.43
N ASP A 265 -3.85 12.19 25.39
CA ASP A 265 -4.68 12.81 26.44
C ASP A 265 -6.14 12.33 26.39
N GLU A 266 -6.60 11.82 25.25
CA GLU A 266 -7.99 11.38 25.06
C GLU A 266 -8.19 9.87 25.27
N ILE A 267 -7.13 9.11 25.51
CA ILE A 267 -7.15 7.65 25.50
C ILE A 267 -8.21 7.03 26.43
N GLU A 268 -8.48 7.65 27.57
CA GLU A 268 -9.46 7.14 28.54
C GLU A 268 -10.89 7.08 27.98
N ASN A 269 -11.18 7.92 26.98
CA ASN A 269 -12.47 7.97 26.30
C ASN A 269 -12.48 7.15 25.00
N LEU A 270 -11.41 6.42 24.68
CA LEU A 270 -11.28 5.63 23.47
C LEU A 270 -11.45 4.13 23.75
N VAL A 271 -12.15 3.48 22.83
CA VAL A 271 -12.26 2.02 22.75
C VAL A 271 -11.80 1.53 21.39
N VAL A 272 -11.53 0.24 21.29
CA VAL A 272 -11.27 -0.44 20.02
C VAL A 272 -12.55 -0.40 19.18
N GLU A 273 -12.49 0.25 18.02
CA GLU A 273 -13.52 0.11 16.99
C GLU A 273 -13.30 -1.20 16.21
N ILE A 274 -12.07 -1.39 15.75
CA ILE A 274 -11.63 -2.58 15.02
C ILE A 274 -10.14 -2.83 15.28
N CYS A 275 -9.78 -4.06 15.60
CA CYS A 275 -8.39 -4.50 15.63
C CYS A 275 -8.00 -5.02 14.25
N SER A 276 -7.25 -4.26 13.46
CA SER A 276 -6.90 -4.59 12.07
C SER A 276 -5.73 -5.55 11.92
N PHE A 277 -4.91 -5.70 12.96
CA PHE A 277 -3.85 -6.70 13.05
C PHE A 277 -3.71 -7.18 14.50
N PRO A 278 -3.55 -8.50 14.75
CA PRO A 278 -3.57 -9.04 16.10
C PRO A 278 -2.32 -8.66 16.89
N LEU A 279 -2.44 -8.68 18.21
CA LEU A 279 -1.29 -8.68 19.11
C LEU A 279 -0.55 -10.00 18.93
N ILE A 280 0.77 -9.96 18.83
CA ILE A 280 1.65 -11.13 18.84
C ILE A 280 2.46 -11.09 20.13
N LEU A 281 2.35 -12.13 20.94
CA LEU A 281 2.91 -12.19 22.28
C LEU A 281 3.59 -13.51 22.57
N LYS A 282 4.65 -13.45 23.38
CA LYS A 282 5.39 -14.58 23.89
C LYS A 282 5.12 -14.73 25.39
N PRO A 283 4.63 -15.87 25.88
CA PRO A 283 4.36 -16.04 27.31
C PRO A 283 5.67 -16.01 28.11
N ILE A 284 5.60 -15.45 29.33
CA ILE A 284 6.69 -15.46 30.32
C ILE A 284 6.17 -16.18 31.56
N TYR A 285 6.83 -17.29 31.93
CA TYR A 285 6.50 -18.04 33.14
C TYR A 285 7.03 -17.34 34.41
N PRO A 286 6.33 -17.42 35.56
CA PRO A 286 5.05 -18.12 35.76
C PRO A 286 3.82 -17.31 35.31
N ASN A 287 3.90 -15.98 35.30
CA ASN A 287 2.82 -15.09 34.89
C ASN A 287 3.39 -13.89 34.12
N GLY A 288 2.85 -13.64 32.93
CA GLY A 288 3.22 -12.49 32.11
C GLY A 288 3.38 -12.84 30.64
N PHE A 289 3.67 -11.82 29.84
CA PHE A 289 3.98 -11.98 28.42
C PHE A 289 4.89 -10.86 27.95
N LYS A 290 5.71 -11.15 26.95
CA LYS A 290 6.44 -10.17 26.15
C LYS A 290 5.64 -9.87 24.90
N VAL A 291 5.39 -8.59 24.64
CA VAL A 291 4.83 -8.15 23.35
C VAL A 291 5.93 -8.28 22.29
N CYS A 292 5.71 -9.14 21.28
CA CYS A 292 6.56 -9.22 20.10
C CYS A 292 6.12 -8.18 19.06
N THR A 293 4.81 -8.10 18.83
CA THR A 293 4.22 -7.09 17.95
C THR A 293 2.91 -6.61 18.57
N PRO A 294 2.75 -5.30 18.83
CA PRO A 294 1.49 -4.78 19.36
C PRO A 294 0.36 -4.91 18.34
N ALA A 295 -0.87 -5.05 18.81
CA ALA A 295 -2.02 -5.03 17.93
C ALA A 295 -2.16 -3.67 17.22
N LYS A 296 -2.57 -3.67 15.96
CA LYS A 296 -2.98 -2.45 15.26
C LYS A 296 -4.48 -2.28 15.46
N VAL A 297 -4.92 -1.19 16.07
CA VAL A 297 -6.33 -0.91 16.37
C VAL A 297 -6.74 0.45 15.84
N PHE A 298 -7.96 0.53 15.34
CA PHE A 298 -8.63 1.79 15.00
C PHE A 298 -9.48 2.20 16.20
N PRO A 299 -9.29 3.38 16.78
CA PRO A 299 -10.05 3.81 17.96
C PRO A 299 -11.43 4.34 17.57
N PHE A 300 -12.37 4.25 18.51
CA PHE A 300 -13.65 4.93 18.50
C PHE A 300 -13.82 5.69 19.82
N HIS A 301 -14.35 6.90 19.74
CA HIS A 301 -14.58 7.72 20.91
C HIS A 301 -15.92 7.35 21.54
N ILE A 302 -15.90 6.93 22.80
CA ILE A 302 -17.11 6.78 23.58
C ILE A 302 -17.67 8.20 23.76
N MET A 303 -18.82 8.50 23.15
CA MET A 303 -19.54 9.70 23.57
C MET A 303 -20.02 9.45 25.00
N LYS A 304 -19.64 10.32 25.94
CA LYS A 304 -20.34 10.42 27.22
C LYS A 304 -21.80 10.74 26.90
N GLN A 305 -22.66 9.73 26.77
CA GLN A 305 -24.08 9.96 26.87
C GLN A 305 -24.28 10.61 28.23
N ASN A 306 -24.87 11.81 28.24
CA ASN A 306 -25.27 12.50 29.45
C ASN A 306 -26.13 11.57 30.28
N LEU A 307 -25.52 10.92 31.27
CA LEU A 307 -26.17 10.06 32.26
C LEU A 307 -26.88 10.92 33.32
N ALA A 308 -27.52 12.00 32.89
CA ALA A 308 -28.07 13.05 33.74
C ALA A 308 -29.56 13.40 33.46
N GLU A 309 -30.25 12.72 32.54
CA GLU A 309 -31.66 13.05 32.24
C GLU A 309 -32.72 12.05 32.72
N ASN A 310 -32.36 10.93 33.37
CA ASN A 310 -33.36 9.96 33.85
C ASN A 310 -33.41 9.76 35.38
N LEU A 311 -32.93 10.71 36.17
CA LEU A 311 -33.10 10.72 37.64
C LEU A 311 -33.87 11.94 38.18
N GLY A 312 -34.49 12.73 37.30
CA GLY A 312 -35.16 13.97 37.68
C GLY A 312 -36.58 14.09 37.16
N THR A 313 -37.49 13.19 37.54
CA THR A 313 -38.93 13.49 37.73
C THR A 313 -39.68 12.27 38.28
N SER A 314 -39.53 12.03 39.59
CA SER A 314 -40.62 11.44 40.37
C SER A 314 -40.90 12.38 41.54
N VAL A 315 -41.56 13.49 41.21
CA VAL A 315 -42.21 14.34 42.22
C VAL A 315 -43.70 14.25 41.96
N GLY A 316 -44.40 13.88 43.03
CA GLY A 316 -45.76 13.37 43.04
C GLY A 316 -46.81 14.21 42.33
N GLN A 317 -47.79 13.50 41.80
CA GLN A 317 -49.18 13.93 41.76
C GLN A 317 -50.03 12.67 41.84
N ASN A 318 -50.62 12.43 43.02
CA ASN A 318 -51.88 11.72 43.15
C ASN A 318 -52.61 12.32 44.35
N ILE A 319 -53.53 13.23 44.03
CA ILE A 319 -54.65 13.63 44.86
C ILE A 319 -55.89 13.24 44.06
N SER A 320 -56.61 12.23 44.53
CA SER A 320 -58.08 12.12 44.52
C SER A 320 -58.47 10.84 45.24
#